data_AF-A0AA41UIY9-F1
#
_entry.id   AF-A0AA41UIY9-F1
#
_cell.length_a   1.000
_cell.length_b   1.000
_cell.length_c   1.000
_cell.angle_alpha   90.00
_cell.angle_beta   90.00
_cell.angle_gamma   90.00
#
_symmetry.space_group_name_H-M   'P 1'
#
loop_
_entity.id
_entity.type
_entity.pdbx_description
1 polymer ?
#
loop_
_entity_poly.entity_id
_entity_poly.type
_entity_poly.pdbx_seq_one_letter_code
_entity_poly.pdbx_strand_id
1 'polypeptide(L)'
;MGKKHQNYSHIAILILTVTLLLMPAVGMTATATDPIRIVLSPDATVDEDVITLGTVADILGLDGAALERLQAVEVGRSPLPGQSLLVHRGQIEMRLKQNDLDPARFDIRDSGPVKVLRNHHGVTAERIVEAVRSHIETHAPWSAEQMTLRPIRYHQDHRVPPGRVTFQVNAPKHVNWLGAVPFRVNILVDGQVAQRVSVPTYIEVWQEVVLAAKPLGRNQPITAADLKTERMNLARVPTSAVFDPQDVLGQRTSRPLAANSVLRSDHIHQPPVIRRGDVVQVVVESERLRITTQAVAQENGAVGETIRLLNARSRMDIHARVVDGQTVEIAY
;
A
#
# COMPACT_ATOMS: atom_id res chain seq x y z
N MET A 1 -81.48 -99.33 42.96
CA MET A 1 -82.80 -99.43 43.61
C MET A 1 -83.18 -98.03 44.10
N GLY A 2 -84.34 -97.50 43.73
CA GLY A 2 -84.95 -96.33 44.42
C GLY A 2 -84.77 -94.95 43.76
N LYS A 3 -85.79 -94.55 42.99
CA LYS A 3 -86.13 -93.20 42.50
C LYS A 3 -86.14 -92.10 43.58
N LYS A 4 -85.90 -90.85 43.17
CA LYS A 4 -86.82 -89.67 43.20
C LYS A 4 -86.01 -88.38 42.94
N HIS A 5 -86.28 -87.60 41.89
CA HIS A 5 -87.26 -86.48 41.84
C HIS A 5 -87.19 -85.60 43.10
N GLN A 6 -86.92 -84.29 43.03
CA GLN A 6 -87.81 -83.29 42.41
C GLN A 6 -87.12 -81.91 42.26
N ASN A 7 -87.56 -81.16 41.25
CA ASN A 7 -87.15 -79.79 40.88
C ASN A 7 -87.95 -78.70 41.62
N TYR A 8 -87.61 -77.43 41.30
CA TYR A 8 -88.25 -76.12 41.54
C TYR A 8 -87.65 -75.34 42.74
N SER A 9 -87.28 -74.04 42.67
CA SER A 9 -87.52 -72.97 41.69
C SER A 9 -86.67 -71.70 41.98
N HIS A 10 -86.34 -70.95 40.90
CA HIS A 10 -86.20 -69.48 40.77
C HIS A 10 -85.22 -68.64 41.63
N ILE A 11 -84.16 -68.09 41.02
CA ILE A 11 -83.96 -66.70 40.50
C ILE A 11 -83.01 -65.88 41.41
N ALA A 12 -81.80 -65.60 40.92
CA ALA A 12 -81.12 -64.32 41.10
C ALA A 12 -80.02 -64.15 40.04
N ILE A 13 -80.21 -63.13 39.22
CA ILE A 13 -79.29 -62.59 38.21
C ILE A 13 -78.17 -61.84 38.93
N LEU A 14 -76.89 -62.04 38.59
CA LEU A 14 -75.92 -60.94 38.53
C LEU A 14 -74.58 -61.31 37.84
N ILE A 15 -74.44 -60.80 36.61
CA ILE A 15 -73.30 -60.03 36.06
C ILE A 15 -71.89 -60.64 36.19
N LEU A 16 -71.43 -61.12 35.02
CA LEU A 16 -70.05 -61.34 34.59
C LEU A 16 -69.26 -60.01 34.59
N THR A 17 -68.21 -59.90 35.41
CA THR A 17 -67.12 -58.94 35.16
C THR A 17 -65.77 -59.58 35.45
N VAL A 18 -65.05 -59.86 34.37
CA VAL A 18 -63.63 -60.23 34.35
C VAL A 18 -62.82 -58.97 34.61
N THR A 19 -62.20 -58.85 35.77
CA THR A 19 -61.25 -57.78 36.08
C THR A 19 -59.88 -58.13 35.51
N LEU A 20 -59.64 -57.70 34.27
CA LEU A 20 -58.33 -57.63 33.66
C LEU A 20 -57.60 -56.39 34.19
N LEU A 21 -56.53 -56.62 34.95
CA LEU A 21 -55.65 -55.60 35.52
C LEU A 21 -54.84 -54.93 34.39
N LEU A 22 -55.37 -53.86 33.81
CA LEU A 22 -54.69 -53.05 32.80
C LEU A 22 -53.87 -51.96 33.52
N MET A 23 -52.55 -52.01 33.37
CA MET A 23 -51.62 -50.97 33.84
C MET A 23 -51.97 -49.60 33.25
N PRO A 24 -51.85 -48.49 34.00
CA PRO A 24 -52.01 -47.17 33.44
C PRO A 24 -50.80 -46.86 32.55
N ALA A 25 -51.02 -46.83 31.24
CA ALA A 25 -50.12 -46.19 30.30
C ALA A 25 -50.07 -44.70 30.64
N VAL A 26 -48.96 -44.27 31.21
CA VAL A 26 -48.61 -42.85 31.35
C VAL A 26 -48.59 -42.27 29.94
N GLY A 27 -49.61 -41.48 29.61
CA GLY A 27 -49.66 -40.71 28.39
C GLY A 27 -48.52 -39.70 28.42
N MET A 28 -47.45 -39.99 27.67
CA MET A 28 -46.51 -38.95 27.24
C MET A 28 -47.27 -38.04 26.27
N THR A 29 -47.80 -36.93 26.78
CA THR A 29 -48.17 -35.82 25.90
C THR A 29 -46.88 -35.28 25.28
N ALA A 30 -46.62 -35.70 24.04
CA ALA A 30 -45.65 -35.04 23.19
C ALA A 30 -46.08 -33.58 23.06
N THR A 31 -45.32 -32.68 23.67
CA THR A 31 -45.34 -31.27 23.31
C THR A 31 -44.99 -31.20 21.83
N ALA A 32 -45.99 -30.97 20.97
CA ALA A 32 -45.76 -30.60 19.58
C ALA A 32 -44.98 -29.27 19.63
N THR A 33 -43.66 -29.37 19.50
CA THR A 33 -42.81 -28.21 19.27
C THR A 33 -43.23 -27.67 17.92
N ASP A 34 -43.71 -26.43 17.86
CA ASP A 34 -44.04 -25.80 16.59
C ASP A 34 -42.87 -25.97 15.61
N PRO A 35 -43.11 -26.40 14.37
CA PRO A 35 -42.04 -26.66 13.43
C PRO A 35 -41.28 -25.36 13.17
N ILE A 36 -39.95 -25.41 13.27
CA ILE A 36 -39.09 -24.27 12.98
C ILE A 36 -39.29 -23.91 11.51
N ARG A 37 -39.72 -22.68 11.24
CA ARG A 37 -40.04 -22.20 9.90
C ARG A 37 -38.99 -21.20 9.44
N ILE A 38 -38.49 -21.39 8.21
CA ILE A 38 -37.55 -20.48 7.55
C ILE A 38 -38.28 -19.91 6.34
N VAL A 39 -38.60 -18.62 6.38
CA VAL A 39 -39.32 -17.93 5.30
C VAL A 39 -38.31 -17.09 4.52
N LEU A 40 -38.02 -17.48 3.28
CA LEU A 40 -37.09 -16.76 2.42
C LEU A 40 -37.70 -15.45 1.92
N SER A 41 -36.98 -14.36 2.10
CA SER A 41 -37.39 -13.03 1.63
C SER A 41 -37.22 -12.92 0.11
N PRO A 42 -38.14 -12.29 -0.64
CA PRO A 42 -37.97 -12.14 -2.09
C PRO A 42 -36.80 -11.21 -2.45
N ASP A 43 -36.59 -10.17 -1.65
CA ASP A 43 -35.49 -9.22 -1.76
C ASP A 43 -34.78 -9.11 -0.41
N ALA A 44 -33.46 -8.99 -0.44
CA ALA A 44 -32.62 -8.82 0.74
C ALA A 44 -31.48 -7.84 0.44
N THR A 45 -30.97 -7.19 1.48
CA THR A 45 -29.87 -6.24 1.37
C THR A 45 -28.76 -6.62 2.32
N VAL A 46 -27.51 -6.51 1.84
CA VAL A 46 -26.31 -6.85 2.62
C VAL A 46 -25.26 -5.75 2.49
N ASP A 47 -24.54 -5.46 3.57
CA ASP A 47 -23.40 -4.54 3.59
C ASP A 47 -22.07 -5.33 3.57
N GLU A 48 -22.04 -6.39 4.36
CA GLU A 48 -20.90 -7.27 4.61
C GLU A 48 -20.49 -8.11 3.39
N ASP A 49 -19.28 -8.70 3.46
CA ASP A 49 -18.73 -9.57 2.42
C ASP A 49 -19.40 -10.95 2.32
N VAL A 50 -20.19 -11.32 3.33
CA VAL A 50 -20.85 -12.62 3.44
C VAL A 50 -22.36 -12.43 3.60
N ILE A 51 -23.11 -13.24 2.86
CA ILE A 51 -24.56 -13.36 2.99
C ILE A 51 -24.83 -14.41 4.05
N THR A 52 -25.53 -14.02 5.11
CA THR A 52 -25.95 -14.94 6.17
C THR A 52 -27.41 -15.36 5.99
N LEU A 53 -27.82 -16.47 6.62
CA LEU A 53 -29.19 -16.94 6.55
C LEU A 53 -30.17 -15.92 7.13
N GLY A 54 -29.79 -15.24 8.22
CA GLY A 54 -30.60 -14.17 8.81
C GLY A 54 -30.78 -12.95 7.89
N THR A 55 -29.91 -12.75 6.89
CA THR A 55 -30.06 -11.69 5.90
C THR A 55 -31.11 -12.03 4.84
N VAL A 56 -31.27 -13.31 4.50
CA VAL A 56 -32.11 -13.77 3.38
C VAL A 56 -33.42 -14.43 3.81
N ALA A 57 -33.62 -14.64 5.11
CA ALA A 57 -34.77 -15.34 5.63
C ALA A 57 -35.18 -14.89 7.03
N ASP A 58 -36.50 -14.84 7.25
CA ASP A 58 -37.09 -14.72 8.57
C ASP A 58 -37.23 -16.11 9.20
N ILE A 59 -36.69 -16.28 10.41
CA ILE A 59 -36.68 -17.55 11.13
C ILE A 59 -37.68 -17.47 12.29
N LEU A 60 -38.65 -18.38 12.30
CA LEU A 60 -39.73 -18.42 13.28
C LEU A 60 -39.69 -19.74 14.07
N GLY A 61 -40.09 -19.68 15.35
CA GLY A 61 -40.12 -20.86 16.23
C GLY A 61 -38.78 -21.21 16.89
N LEU A 62 -37.84 -20.28 16.90
CA LEU A 62 -36.55 -20.38 17.61
C LEU A 62 -36.25 -19.07 18.31
N ASP A 63 -35.70 -19.16 19.52
CA ASP A 63 -35.32 -18.02 20.33
C ASP A 63 -33.87 -18.16 20.87
N GLY A 64 -33.29 -17.04 21.30
CA GLY A 64 -31.99 -16.99 21.96
C GLY A 64 -30.83 -17.54 21.12
N ALA A 65 -29.91 -18.24 21.76
CA ALA A 65 -28.66 -18.71 21.11
C ALA A 65 -28.88 -19.64 19.91
N ALA A 66 -30.00 -20.37 19.87
CA ALA A 66 -30.33 -21.26 18.76
C ALA A 66 -30.74 -20.46 17.50
N LEU A 67 -31.49 -19.37 17.67
CA LEU A 67 -31.83 -18.45 16.61
C LEU A 67 -30.58 -17.74 16.07
N GLU A 68 -29.74 -17.20 16.96
CA GLU A 68 -28.50 -16.51 16.58
C GLU A 68 -27.57 -17.43 15.78
N ARG A 69 -27.40 -18.70 16.22
CA ARG A 69 -26.60 -19.70 15.51
C ARG A 69 -27.14 -19.96 14.10
N LEU A 70 -28.46 -20.07 13.95
CA LEU A 70 -29.08 -20.34 12.65
C LEU A 70 -29.00 -19.12 11.73
N GLN A 71 -29.20 -17.91 12.26
CA GLN A 71 -29.05 -16.67 11.52
C GLN A 71 -27.62 -16.45 11.01
N ALA A 72 -26.61 -16.84 11.80
CA ALA A 72 -25.19 -16.71 11.46
C ALA A 72 -24.69 -17.70 10.39
N VAL A 73 -25.51 -18.65 9.94
CA VAL A 73 -25.11 -19.61 8.90
C VAL A 73 -24.76 -18.87 7.61
N GLU A 74 -23.53 -19.05 7.13
CA GLU A 74 -23.06 -18.43 5.90
C GLU A 74 -23.66 -19.13 4.67
N VAL A 75 -24.42 -18.37 3.87
CA VAL A 75 -25.06 -18.87 2.65
C VAL A 75 -24.14 -18.73 1.43
N GLY A 76 -23.32 -17.67 1.40
CA GLY A 76 -22.37 -17.43 0.32
C GLY A 76 -21.68 -16.07 0.42
N ARG A 77 -20.85 -15.76 -0.58
CA ARG A 77 -20.22 -14.44 -0.69
C ARG A 77 -21.21 -13.42 -1.23
N SER A 78 -21.17 -12.21 -0.69
CA SER A 78 -21.93 -11.07 -1.20
C SER A 78 -21.45 -10.65 -2.60
N PRO A 79 -22.33 -10.08 -3.44
CA PRO A 79 -21.91 -9.52 -4.73
C PRO A 79 -20.99 -8.30 -4.53
N LEU A 80 -20.50 -7.70 -5.62
CA LEU A 80 -19.77 -6.43 -5.51
C LEU A 80 -20.71 -5.29 -5.08
N PRO A 81 -20.22 -4.25 -4.40
CA PRO A 81 -21.06 -3.12 -3.99
C PRO A 81 -21.88 -2.52 -5.15
N GLY A 82 -23.20 -2.42 -4.95
CA GLY A 82 -24.16 -1.94 -5.95
C GLY A 82 -24.53 -2.97 -7.03
N GLN A 83 -24.10 -4.23 -6.90
CA GLN A 83 -24.55 -5.35 -7.72
C GLN A 83 -25.49 -6.25 -6.92
N SER A 84 -26.24 -7.11 -7.63
CA SER A 84 -27.15 -8.08 -7.02
C SER A 84 -26.82 -9.52 -7.43
N LEU A 85 -27.10 -10.47 -6.53
CA LEU A 85 -26.99 -11.91 -6.75
C LEU A 85 -28.33 -12.58 -6.43
N LEU A 86 -28.64 -13.67 -7.13
CA LEU A 86 -29.79 -14.52 -6.80
C LEU A 86 -29.34 -15.71 -5.95
N VAL A 87 -29.96 -15.88 -4.79
CA VAL A 87 -29.74 -17.02 -3.89
C VAL A 87 -30.93 -17.96 -4.01
N HIS A 88 -30.68 -19.17 -4.50
CA HIS A 88 -31.71 -20.20 -4.68
C HIS A 88 -31.85 -21.07 -3.43
N ARG A 89 -33.06 -21.60 -3.20
CA ARG A 89 -33.35 -22.55 -2.11
C ARG A 89 -32.33 -23.67 -1.97
N GLY A 90 -31.95 -24.31 -3.08
CA GLY A 90 -30.98 -25.42 -3.06
C GLY A 90 -29.59 -25.02 -2.52
N GLN A 91 -29.18 -23.76 -2.66
CA GLN A 91 -27.94 -23.24 -2.06
C GLN A 91 -28.07 -23.14 -0.54
N ILE A 92 -29.22 -22.68 -0.04
CA ILE A 92 -29.48 -22.58 1.40
C ILE A 92 -29.53 -23.97 2.03
N GLU A 93 -30.24 -24.93 1.40
CA GLU A 93 -30.29 -26.32 1.88
C GLU A 93 -28.90 -26.97 1.90
N MET A 94 -28.07 -26.71 0.89
CA MET A 94 -26.68 -27.19 0.86
C MET A 94 -25.87 -26.61 2.04
N ARG A 95 -26.02 -25.33 2.33
CA ARG A 95 -25.27 -24.63 3.39
C ARG A 95 -25.72 -25.05 4.78
N LEU A 96 -27.00 -25.30 4.98
CA LEU A 96 -27.53 -25.92 6.21
C LEU A 96 -26.88 -27.29 6.44
N LYS A 97 -26.90 -28.18 5.43
CA LYS A 97 -26.25 -29.50 5.54
C LYS A 97 -24.76 -29.43 5.87
N GLN A 98 -24.04 -28.47 5.27
CA GLN A 98 -22.61 -28.24 5.53
C GLN A 98 -22.32 -27.74 6.95
N ASN A 99 -23.31 -27.20 7.66
CA ASN A 99 -23.21 -26.76 9.05
C ASN A 99 -23.87 -27.77 10.03
N ASP A 100 -24.00 -29.03 9.62
CA ASP A 100 -24.62 -30.12 10.38
C ASP A 100 -26.09 -29.87 10.76
N LEU A 101 -26.78 -29.01 9.99
CA LEU A 101 -28.20 -28.72 10.14
C LEU A 101 -28.97 -29.45 9.04
N ASP A 102 -29.78 -30.43 9.42
CA ASP A 102 -30.59 -31.19 8.47
C ASP A 102 -31.77 -30.33 7.95
N PRO A 103 -31.83 -29.99 6.64
CA PRO A 103 -32.90 -29.18 6.09
C PRO A 103 -34.30 -29.77 6.28
N ALA A 104 -34.41 -31.11 6.40
CA ALA A 104 -35.69 -31.78 6.61
C ALA A 104 -36.34 -31.46 7.97
N ARG A 105 -35.57 -30.89 8.91
CA ARG A 105 -36.08 -30.44 10.21
C ARG A 105 -36.74 -29.06 10.18
N PHE A 106 -36.67 -28.36 9.04
CA PHE A 106 -37.17 -27.00 8.89
C PHE A 106 -38.28 -26.93 7.82
N ASP A 107 -39.34 -26.17 8.10
CA ASP A 107 -40.34 -25.81 7.09
C ASP A 107 -39.83 -24.60 6.29
N ILE A 108 -39.10 -24.86 5.19
CA ILE A 108 -38.55 -23.80 4.32
C ILE A 108 -39.60 -23.36 3.30
N ARG A 109 -40.02 -22.10 3.39
CA ARG A 109 -40.99 -21.44 2.52
C ARG A 109 -40.31 -20.39 1.66
N ASP A 110 -40.58 -20.41 0.36
CA ASP A 110 -40.02 -19.46 -0.60
C ASP A 110 -41.02 -19.11 -1.70
N SER A 111 -40.90 -17.92 -2.27
CA SER A 111 -41.69 -17.42 -3.40
C SER A 111 -40.88 -17.33 -4.70
N GLY A 112 -39.66 -17.87 -4.70
CA GLY A 112 -38.66 -17.74 -5.77
C GLY A 112 -37.25 -17.57 -5.20
N PRO A 113 -36.23 -17.36 -6.06
CA PRO A 113 -34.90 -17.04 -5.59
C PRO A 113 -34.86 -15.68 -4.88
N VAL A 114 -34.10 -15.60 -3.79
CA VAL A 114 -33.89 -14.36 -3.05
C VAL A 114 -32.94 -13.47 -3.83
N LYS A 115 -33.38 -12.26 -4.18
CA LYS A 115 -32.51 -11.26 -4.80
C LYS A 115 -31.77 -10.46 -3.72
N VAL A 116 -30.47 -10.71 -3.60
CA VAL A 116 -29.60 -10.04 -2.63
C VAL A 116 -28.89 -8.88 -3.30
N LEU A 117 -29.18 -7.64 -2.88
CA LEU A 117 -28.49 -6.42 -3.32
C LEU A 117 -27.40 -6.05 -2.29
N ARG A 118 -26.19 -5.74 -2.77
CA ARG A 118 -25.17 -5.17 -1.88
C ARG A 118 -25.26 -3.65 -1.87
N ASN A 119 -25.43 -3.04 -0.69
CA ASN A 119 -25.40 -1.60 -0.54
C ASN A 119 -24.04 -1.02 -0.96
N HIS A 120 -24.04 0.26 -1.32
CA HIS A 120 -22.82 0.94 -1.70
C HIS A 120 -22.84 2.43 -1.40
N HIS A 121 -21.64 2.99 -1.25
CA HIS A 121 -21.36 4.41 -1.35
C HIS A 121 -20.60 4.72 -2.63
N GLY A 122 -20.96 5.83 -3.27
CA GLY A 122 -20.28 6.36 -4.45
C GLY A 122 -19.01 7.13 -4.06
N VAL A 123 -17.91 6.83 -4.74
CA VAL A 123 -16.66 7.59 -4.66
C VAL A 123 -16.37 8.16 -6.03
N THR A 124 -16.47 9.48 -6.15
CA THR A 124 -16.28 10.16 -7.43
C THR A 124 -14.81 10.26 -7.82
N ALA A 125 -14.54 10.31 -9.12
CA ALA A 125 -13.21 10.48 -9.67
C ALA A 125 -12.52 11.76 -9.15
N GLU A 126 -13.26 12.85 -8.97
CA GLU A 126 -12.73 14.15 -8.51
C GLU A 126 -12.14 14.05 -7.10
N ARG A 127 -12.80 13.31 -6.18
CA ARG A 127 -12.29 13.11 -4.82
C ARG A 127 -10.96 12.35 -4.83
N ILE A 128 -10.81 11.39 -5.73
CA ILE A 128 -9.58 10.61 -5.90
C ILE A 128 -8.47 11.50 -6.48
N VAL A 129 -8.78 12.29 -7.52
CA VAL A 129 -7.83 13.23 -8.11
C VAL A 129 -7.34 14.25 -7.08
N GLU A 130 -8.24 14.77 -6.26
CA GLU A 130 -7.89 15.73 -5.21
C GLU A 130 -7.01 15.10 -4.13
N ALA A 131 -7.30 13.87 -3.70
CA ALA A 131 -6.45 13.15 -2.76
C ALA A 131 -5.02 12.96 -3.31
N VAL A 132 -4.88 12.66 -4.61
CA VAL A 132 -3.57 12.54 -5.26
C VAL A 132 -2.87 13.90 -5.36
N ARG A 133 -3.57 14.96 -5.75
CA ARG A 133 -3.02 16.33 -5.80
C ARG A 133 -2.48 16.77 -4.44
N SER A 134 -3.29 16.66 -3.40
CA SER A 134 -2.91 17.03 -2.03
C SER A 134 -1.72 16.22 -1.52
N HIS A 135 -1.68 14.92 -1.83
CA HIS A 135 -0.52 14.08 -1.50
C HIS A 135 0.76 14.57 -2.18
N ILE A 136 0.68 14.95 -3.45
CA ILE A 136 1.82 15.47 -4.22
C ILE A 136 2.32 16.78 -3.64
N GLU A 137 1.43 17.73 -3.36
CA GLU A 137 1.79 19.03 -2.78
C GLU A 137 2.46 18.90 -1.40
N THR A 138 2.11 17.86 -0.65
CA THR A 138 2.64 17.64 0.71
C THR A 138 3.96 16.86 0.74
N HIS A 139 4.16 15.90 -0.19
CA HIS A 139 5.26 14.93 -0.11
C HIS A 139 6.28 15.04 -1.25
N ALA A 140 6.01 15.81 -2.29
CA ALA A 140 6.97 16.00 -3.37
C ALA A 140 8.27 16.67 -2.84
N PRO A 141 9.45 16.27 -3.33
CA PRO A 141 10.72 16.83 -2.88
C PRO A 141 11.01 18.23 -3.45
N TRP A 142 10.10 18.82 -4.22
CA TRP A 142 10.28 20.12 -4.88
C TRP A 142 9.26 21.13 -4.38
N SER A 143 9.60 22.41 -4.52
CA SER A 143 8.65 23.47 -4.21
C SER A 143 7.53 23.54 -5.25
N ALA A 144 6.39 24.10 -4.85
CA ALA A 144 5.26 24.33 -5.74
C ALA A 144 5.59 25.23 -6.95
N GLU A 145 6.59 26.12 -6.83
CA GLU A 145 7.02 27.02 -7.91
C GLU A 145 7.88 26.30 -8.97
N GLN A 146 8.61 25.27 -8.56
CA GLN A 146 9.42 24.45 -9.45
C GLN A 146 8.57 23.41 -10.18
N MET A 147 7.49 22.95 -9.56
CA MET A 147 6.67 21.86 -10.05
C MET A 147 5.46 22.34 -10.85
N THR A 148 5.14 21.65 -11.93
CA THR A 148 3.90 21.82 -12.69
C THR A 148 3.27 20.45 -12.90
N LEU A 149 2.04 20.30 -12.40
CA LEU A 149 1.25 19.08 -12.61
C LEU A 149 0.45 19.23 -13.89
N ARG A 150 0.62 18.29 -14.84
CA ARG A 150 -0.32 18.20 -15.95
C ARG A 150 -1.71 17.79 -15.41
N PRO A 151 -2.80 18.14 -16.10
CA PRO A 151 -4.14 17.71 -15.72
C PRO A 151 -4.20 16.19 -15.53
N ILE A 152 -4.58 15.74 -14.33
CA ILE A 152 -4.73 14.32 -14.01
C ILE A 152 -6.00 13.82 -14.71
N ARG A 153 -5.84 12.94 -15.70
CA ARG A 153 -6.95 12.39 -16.49
C ARG A 153 -7.44 11.10 -15.85
N TYR A 154 -8.31 11.24 -14.86
CA TYR A 154 -8.95 10.13 -14.18
C TYR A 154 -10.45 10.43 -14.03
N HIS A 155 -11.30 9.59 -14.63
CA HIS A 155 -12.74 9.83 -14.77
C HIS A 155 -13.59 8.63 -14.34
N GLN A 156 -12.98 7.68 -13.63
CA GLN A 156 -13.67 6.48 -13.18
C GLN A 156 -14.20 6.68 -11.76
N ASP A 157 -15.52 6.63 -11.63
CA ASP A 157 -16.20 6.53 -10.34
C ASP A 157 -16.16 5.11 -9.81
N HIS A 158 -16.17 4.98 -8.48
CA HIS A 158 -16.07 3.70 -7.78
C HIS A 158 -17.25 3.52 -6.82
N ARG A 159 -17.63 2.26 -6.63
CA ARG A 159 -18.65 1.85 -5.67
C ARG A 159 -17.98 1.01 -4.59
N VAL A 160 -18.07 1.46 -3.35
CA VAL A 160 -17.47 0.79 -2.19
C VAL A 160 -18.57 0.44 -1.18
N PRO A 161 -18.31 -0.48 -0.23
CA PRO A 161 -19.25 -0.75 0.85
C PRO A 161 -19.61 0.54 1.62
N PRO A 162 -20.79 0.61 2.26
CA PRO A 162 -21.14 1.72 3.13
C PRO A 162 -20.14 1.82 4.30
N GLY A 163 -19.92 3.03 4.79
CA GLY A 163 -18.97 3.33 5.87
C GLY A 163 -18.16 4.62 5.64
N ARG A 164 -17.21 4.89 6.52
CA ARG A 164 -16.36 6.09 6.43
C ARG A 164 -15.26 5.88 5.39
N VAL A 165 -15.36 6.61 4.27
CA VAL A 165 -14.38 6.53 3.18
C VAL A 165 -13.18 7.44 3.44
N THR A 166 -11.97 6.88 3.37
CA THR A 166 -10.70 7.62 3.39
C THR A 166 -9.78 7.16 2.24
N PHE A 167 -8.77 7.96 1.92
CA PHE A 167 -7.82 7.67 0.86
C PHE A 167 -6.41 7.57 1.41
N GLN A 168 -5.69 6.53 0.99
CA GLN A 168 -4.26 6.41 1.22
C GLN A 168 -3.56 6.39 -0.13
N VAL A 169 -2.83 7.47 -0.41
CA VAL A 169 -2.07 7.63 -1.65
C VAL A 169 -0.63 7.18 -1.42
N ASN A 170 -0.11 6.37 -2.33
CA ASN A 170 1.25 5.86 -2.29
C ASN A 170 1.94 6.11 -3.62
N ALA A 171 3.08 6.79 -3.59
CA ALA A 171 3.98 6.89 -4.73
C ALA A 171 4.77 5.57 -4.92
N PRO A 172 5.13 5.20 -6.15
CA PRO A 172 6.03 4.06 -6.38
C PRO A 172 7.41 4.31 -5.75
N LYS A 173 8.02 3.25 -5.22
CA LYS A 173 9.38 3.31 -4.65
C LYS A 173 10.41 3.62 -5.75
N HIS A 174 11.46 4.36 -5.39
CA HIS A 174 12.61 4.71 -6.26
C HIS A 174 12.29 5.53 -7.52
N VAL A 175 11.09 6.10 -7.62
CA VAL A 175 10.81 7.10 -8.66
C VAL A 175 11.23 8.45 -8.10
N ASN A 176 11.95 9.22 -8.89
CA ASN A 176 12.33 10.59 -8.57
C ASN A 176 11.17 11.58 -8.74
N TRP A 177 9.93 11.09 -8.80
CA TRP A 177 8.68 11.82 -9.02
C TRP A 177 8.61 12.62 -10.34
N LEU A 178 9.55 12.43 -11.28
CA LEU A 178 9.63 13.20 -12.54
C LEU A 178 8.92 12.48 -13.68
N GLY A 179 8.22 13.23 -14.52
CA GLY A 179 7.51 12.69 -15.67
C GLY A 179 6.28 11.88 -15.27
N ALA A 180 6.08 10.71 -15.88
CA ALA A 180 4.92 9.86 -15.62
C ALA A 180 5.06 9.08 -14.31
N VAL A 181 4.21 9.35 -13.34
CA VAL A 181 4.19 8.72 -12.02
C VAL A 181 2.82 8.09 -11.77
N PRO A 182 2.70 6.76 -11.71
CA PRO A 182 1.44 6.08 -11.39
C PRO A 182 1.24 6.01 -9.87
N PHE A 183 0.47 6.94 -9.32
CA PHE A 183 0.12 6.91 -7.90
C PHE A 183 -0.89 5.80 -7.60
N ARG A 184 -0.63 5.01 -6.57
CA ARG A 184 -1.57 4.00 -6.09
C ARG A 184 -2.44 4.58 -5.00
N VAL A 185 -3.75 4.61 -5.22
CA VAL A 185 -4.73 5.07 -4.24
C VAL A 185 -5.46 3.85 -3.69
N ASN A 186 -5.28 3.59 -2.40
CA ASN A 186 -6.14 2.67 -1.67
C ASN A 186 -7.36 3.46 -1.20
N ILE A 187 -8.55 3.01 -1.59
CA ILE A 187 -9.83 3.52 -1.09
C ILE A 187 -10.16 2.66 0.12
N LEU A 188 -10.14 3.26 1.30
CA LEU A 188 -10.42 2.58 2.56
C LEU A 188 -11.84 2.89 3.01
N VAL A 189 -12.52 1.87 3.53
CA VAL A 189 -13.79 2.01 4.24
C VAL A 189 -13.55 1.50 5.66
N ASP A 190 -13.79 2.36 6.65
CA ASP A 190 -13.59 2.06 8.08
C ASP A 190 -12.19 1.50 8.40
N GLY A 191 -11.18 1.99 7.67
CA GLY A 191 -9.78 1.61 7.84
C GLY A 191 -9.34 0.34 7.10
N GLN A 192 -10.25 -0.36 6.42
CA GLN A 192 -9.93 -1.52 5.59
C GLN A 192 -9.90 -1.16 4.10
N VAL A 193 -9.00 -1.76 3.33
CA VAL A 193 -8.87 -1.48 1.90
C VAL A 193 -10.01 -2.13 1.13
N ALA A 194 -10.98 -1.33 0.68
CA ALA A 194 -12.09 -1.78 -0.15
C ALA A 194 -11.68 -1.92 -1.61
N GLN A 195 -10.90 -0.97 -2.13
CA GLN A 195 -10.45 -0.99 -3.52
C GLN A 195 -9.07 -0.36 -3.69
N ARG A 196 -8.35 -0.77 -4.73
CA ARG A 196 -7.07 -0.17 -5.14
C ARG A 196 -7.18 0.32 -6.57
N VAL A 197 -6.77 1.57 -6.79
CA VAL A 197 -6.79 2.19 -8.12
C VAL A 197 -5.43 2.83 -8.42
N SER A 198 -5.08 2.88 -9.71
CA SER A 198 -3.86 3.52 -10.18
C SER A 198 -4.24 4.81 -10.89
N VAL A 199 -3.70 5.92 -10.41
CA VAL A 199 -3.93 7.26 -10.95
C VAL A 199 -2.65 7.73 -11.64
N PRO A 200 -2.57 7.66 -12.97
CA PRO A 200 -1.41 8.15 -13.70
C PRO A 200 -1.37 9.68 -13.65
N THR A 201 -0.26 10.22 -13.16
CA THR A 201 -0.02 11.65 -13.07
C THR A 201 1.26 11.98 -13.83
N TYR A 202 1.35 13.18 -14.40
CA TYR A 202 2.56 13.65 -15.05
C TYR A 202 3.06 14.92 -14.36
N ILE A 203 4.29 14.85 -13.83
CA ILE A 203 4.92 15.89 -13.04
C ILE A 203 6.08 16.46 -13.83
N GLU A 204 6.03 17.77 -14.11
CA GLU A 204 7.13 18.51 -14.70
C GLU A 204 7.81 19.33 -13.62
N VAL A 205 9.13 19.34 -13.60
CA VAL A 205 9.91 20.15 -12.66
C VAL A 205 10.87 21.00 -13.45
N TRP A 206 10.81 22.31 -13.19
CA TRP A 206 11.56 23.33 -13.88
C TRP A 206 12.45 24.06 -12.88
N GLN A 207 13.76 24.04 -13.14
CA GLN A 207 14.75 24.67 -12.28
C GLN A 207 15.76 25.45 -13.13
N GLU A 208 16.35 26.49 -12.54
CA GLU A 208 17.53 27.15 -13.10
C GLU A 208 18.69 26.16 -13.13
N VAL A 209 19.30 25.99 -14.30
CA VAL A 209 20.47 25.13 -14.52
C VAL A 209 21.62 25.99 -15.01
N VAL A 210 22.83 25.71 -14.55
CA VAL A 210 24.03 26.44 -14.96
C VAL A 210 24.53 25.93 -16.32
N LEU A 211 24.69 26.83 -17.27
CA LEU A 211 25.21 26.57 -18.61
C LEU A 211 26.47 27.41 -18.88
N ALA A 212 27.30 26.93 -19.79
CA ALA A 212 28.41 27.70 -20.32
C ALA A 212 27.88 28.82 -21.23
N ALA A 213 28.15 30.08 -20.90
CA ALA A 213 27.73 31.24 -21.70
C ALA A 213 28.49 31.34 -23.03
N LYS A 214 29.71 30.80 -23.08
CA LYS A 214 30.60 30.79 -24.26
C LYS A 214 31.45 29.51 -24.25
N PRO A 215 32.18 29.19 -25.34
CA PRO A 215 33.08 28.04 -25.34
C PRO A 215 34.15 28.18 -24.26
N LEU A 216 34.38 27.11 -23.49
CA LEU A 216 35.42 27.01 -22.46
C LEU A 216 36.45 25.97 -22.87
N GLY A 217 37.72 26.34 -22.84
CA GLY A 217 38.84 25.44 -23.11
C GLY A 217 39.06 24.47 -21.96
N ARG A 218 39.95 23.47 -22.15
CA ARG A 218 40.38 22.57 -21.07
C ARG A 218 41.24 23.32 -20.05
N ASN A 219 41.09 23.01 -18.77
CA ASN A 219 41.78 23.63 -17.64
C ASN A 219 41.57 25.15 -17.56
N GLN A 220 40.49 25.67 -18.12
CA GLN A 220 40.16 27.09 -18.05
C GLN A 220 39.51 27.39 -16.69
N PRO A 221 39.97 28.41 -15.94
CA PRO A 221 39.27 28.89 -14.76
C PRO A 221 37.87 29.41 -15.12
N ILE A 222 36.88 29.02 -14.31
CA ILE A 222 35.48 29.40 -14.49
C ILE A 222 35.22 30.69 -13.72
N THR A 223 34.77 31.73 -14.43
CA THR A 223 34.38 33.02 -13.87
C THR A 223 32.88 33.26 -14.06
N ALA A 224 32.31 34.25 -13.35
CA ALA A 224 30.88 34.57 -13.48
C ALA A 224 30.49 34.96 -14.91
N ALA A 225 31.40 35.58 -15.67
CA ALA A 225 31.16 35.96 -17.07
C ALA A 225 31.17 34.76 -18.05
N ASP A 226 31.60 33.58 -17.58
CA ASP A 226 31.62 32.34 -18.37
C ASP A 226 30.33 31.53 -18.21
N LEU A 227 29.48 31.93 -17.26
CA LEU A 227 28.29 31.20 -16.85
C LEU A 227 27.03 31.97 -17.20
N LYS A 228 25.97 31.24 -17.47
CA LYS A 228 24.60 31.74 -17.49
C LYS A 228 23.70 30.70 -16.84
N THR A 229 22.54 31.12 -16.35
CA THR A 229 21.50 30.18 -15.92
C THR A 229 20.37 30.17 -16.93
N GLU A 230 19.72 29.02 -17.06
CA GLU A 230 18.56 28.84 -17.92
C GLU A 230 17.56 27.93 -17.23
N ARG A 231 16.28 28.30 -17.25
CA ARG A 231 15.20 27.49 -16.67
C ARG A 231 14.93 26.28 -17.57
N MET A 232 15.25 25.09 -17.11
CA MET A 232 15.13 23.84 -17.87
C MET A 232 14.27 22.80 -17.15
N ASN A 233 13.63 21.93 -17.93
CA ASN A 233 12.89 20.78 -17.39
C ASN A 233 13.88 19.71 -16.93
N LEU A 234 13.83 19.36 -15.64
CA LEU A 234 14.75 18.40 -15.02
C LEU A 234 14.69 17.00 -15.65
N ALA A 235 13.57 16.62 -16.29
CA ALA A 235 13.49 15.35 -17.02
C ALA A 235 14.46 15.28 -18.21
N ARG A 236 14.99 16.41 -18.69
CA ARG A 236 15.96 16.52 -19.79
C ARG A 236 17.36 16.91 -19.33
N VAL A 237 17.56 17.06 -18.03
CA VAL A 237 18.82 17.53 -17.43
C VAL A 237 19.54 16.34 -16.78
N PRO A 238 20.85 16.15 -17.02
CA PRO A 238 21.61 15.10 -16.34
C PRO A 238 21.59 15.28 -14.81
N THR A 239 21.53 14.19 -14.05
CA THR A 239 21.51 14.22 -12.58
C THR A 239 22.74 14.89 -11.97
N SER A 240 23.87 14.90 -12.68
CA SER A 240 25.11 15.55 -12.26
C SER A 240 25.19 17.03 -12.65
N ALA A 241 24.08 17.63 -13.13
CA ALA A 241 24.05 19.04 -13.49
C ALA A 241 24.26 19.94 -12.28
N VAL A 242 24.85 21.11 -12.53
CA VAL A 242 25.06 22.14 -11.52
C VAL A 242 23.88 23.11 -11.54
N PHE A 243 23.35 23.44 -10.36
CA PHE A 243 22.18 24.32 -10.20
C PHE A 243 22.54 25.67 -9.60
N ASP A 244 23.65 25.79 -8.86
CA ASP A 244 24.14 27.06 -8.33
C ASP A 244 25.46 27.44 -9.01
N PRO A 245 25.57 28.62 -9.67
CA PRO A 245 26.83 29.11 -10.21
C PRO A 245 27.95 29.20 -9.16
N GLN A 246 27.63 29.50 -7.89
CA GLN A 246 28.64 29.63 -6.83
C GLN A 246 29.41 28.33 -6.58
N ASP A 247 28.79 27.19 -6.83
CA ASP A 247 29.44 25.88 -6.66
C ASP A 247 30.63 25.69 -7.60
N VAL A 248 30.71 26.44 -8.70
CA VAL A 248 31.70 26.23 -9.76
C VAL A 248 32.63 27.41 -10.02
N LEU A 249 32.37 28.57 -9.40
CA LEU A 249 33.24 29.73 -9.52
C LEU A 249 34.64 29.43 -8.96
N GLY A 250 35.68 29.83 -9.70
CA GLY A 250 37.08 29.57 -9.33
C GLY A 250 37.56 28.14 -9.60
N GLN A 251 36.66 27.22 -9.94
CA GLN A 251 37.04 25.90 -10.42
C GLN A 251 37.56 25.93 -11.86
N ARG A 252 38.04 24.80 -12.38
CA ARG A 252 38.55 24.66 -13.75
C ARG A 252 37.81 23.58 -14.50
N THR A 253 37.63 23.80 -15.80
CA THR A 253 37.07 22.77 -16.69
C THR A 253 38.01 21.58 -16.86
N SER A 254 37.52 20.36 -16.69
CA SER A 254 38.29 19.11 -16.91
C SER A 254 38.46 18.78 -18.41
N ARG A 255 37.56 19.33 -19.24
CA ARG A 255 37.46 19.12 -20.70
C ARG A 255 36.92 20.37 -21.40
N PRO A 256 37.09 20.52 -22.72
CA PRO A 256 36.45 21.60 -23.47
C PRO A 256 34.92 21.50 -23.41
N LEU A 257 34.26 22.64 -23.27
CA LEU A 257 32.81 22.79 -23.25
C LEU A 257 32.36 23.77 -24.33
N ALA A 258 31.28 23.44 -25.03
CA ALA A 258 30.68 24.33 -26.01
C ALA A 258 29.78 25.36 -25.33
N ALA A 259 29.50 26.48 -26.01
CA ALA A 259 28.47 27.41 -25.56
C ALA A 259 27.11 26.68 -25.43
N ASN A 260 26.31 27.09 -24.44
CA ASN A 260 25.02 26.50 -24.07
C ASN A 260 25.09 25.03 -23.58
N SER A 261 26.27 24.47 -23.30
CA SER A 261 26.35 23.16 -22.66
C SER A 261 26.00 23.27 -21.17
N VAL A 262 25.15 22.37 -20.67
CA VAL A 262 24.88 22.22 -19.23
C VAL A 262 26.17 21.89 -18.50
N LEU A 263 26.50 22.69 -17.48
CA LEU A 263 27.62 22.38 -16.58
C LEU A 263 27.24 21.20 -15.71
N ARG A 264 28.19 20.29 -15.57
CA ARG A 264 28.04 19.08 -14.77
C ARG A 264 29.25 18.95 -13.85
N SER A 265 29.07 18.32 -12.70
CA SER A 265 30.14 18.11 -11.73
C SER A 265 31.34 17.36 -12.33
N ASP A 266 31.12 16.42 -13.26
CA ASP A 266 32.19 15.68 -13.96
C ASP A 266 32.97 16.52 -14.99
N HIS A 267 32.49 17.71 -15.34
CA HIS A 267 33.17 18.63 -16.24
C HIS A 267 34.14 19.58 -15.53
N ILE A 268 34.24 19.48 -14.20
CA ILE A 268 34.84 20.52 -13.37
C ILE A 268 35.78 19.85 -12.35
N HIS A 269 36.91 20.48 -12.08
CA HIS A 269 37.84 20.08 -11.05
C HIS A 269 38.41 21.31 -10.34
N GLN A 270 38.89 21.10 -9.12
CA GLN A 270 39.52 22.16 -8.35
C GLN A 270 40.83 22.61 -9.02
N PRO A 271 41.15 23.92 -8.96
CA PRO A 271 42.45 24.38 -9.42
C PRO A 271 43.56 23.79 -8.52
N PRO A 272 44.75 23.51 -9.08
CA PRO A 272 45.86 23.07 -8.25
C PRO A 272 46.28 24.20 -7.31
N VAL A 273 46.35 23.88 -6.02
CA VAL A 273 46.87 24.78 -4.97
C VAL A 273 48.39 24.73 -4.90
N ILE A 274 48.98 23.58 -5.29
CA ILE A 274 50.41 23.37 -5.46
C ILE A 274 50.70 23.19 -6.94
N ARG A 275 51.65 23.94 -7.48
CA ARG A 275 52.13 23.81 -8.86
C ARG A 275 53.45 23.05 -8.91
N ARG A 276 53.71 22.39 -10.03
CA ARG A 276 55.02 21.79 -10.30
C ARG A 276 56.13 22.84 -10.14
N GLY A 277 57.12 22.52 -9.33
CA GLY A 277 58.25 23.38 -8.98
C GLY A 277 58.09 24.11 -7.64
N ASP A 278 56.88 24.12 -7.05
CA ASP A 278 56.67 24.74 -5.75
C ASP A 278 57.41 23.96 -4.65
N VAL A 279 58.00 24.69 -3.71
CA VAL A 279 58.61 24.11 -2.51
C VAL A 279 57.53 23.98 -1.45
N VAL A 280 57.28 22.75 -1.01
CA VAL A 280 56.21 22.40 -0.08
C VAL A 280 56.77 21.69 1.15
N GLN A 281 56.09 21.85 2.28
CA GLN A 281 56.41 21.17 3.52
C GLN A 281 55.70 19.81 3.56
N VAL A 282 56.49 18.74 3.57
CA VAL A 282 56.01 17.38 3.79
C VAL A 282 55.90 17.15 5.29
N VAL A 283 54.71 16.80 5.76
CA VAL A 283 54.41 16.47 7.15
C VAL A 283 54.11 14.97 7.24
N VAL A 284 54.79 14.31 8.18
CA VAL A 284 54.47 12.94 8.58
C VAL A 284 54.07 13.00 10.04
N GLU A 285 52.82 12.64 10.34
CA GLU A 285 52.27 12.74 11.70
C GLU A 285 51.74 11.37 12.15
N SER A 286 52.11 10.98 13.38
CA SER A 286 51.64 9.80 14.10
C SER A 286 51.35 10.21 15.55
N GLU A 287 50.71 9.35 16.35
CA GLU A 287 50.31 9.68 17.73
C GLU A 287 51.44 10.23 18.62
N ARG A 288 52.71 9.92 18.34
CA ARG A 288 53.87 10.32 19.18
C ARG A 288 54.95 11.10 18.44
N LEU A 289 54.82 11.30 17.14
CA LEU A 289 55.90 11.82 16.31
C LEU A 289 55.37 12.61 15.11
N ARG A 290 55.87 13.84 14.97
CA ARG A 290 55.64 14.73 13.83
C ARG A 290 56.97 15.08 13.18
N ILE A 291 57.19 14.63 11.95
CA ILE A 291 58.39 14.92 11.15
C ILE A 291 57.99 15.89 10.05
N THR A 292 58.80 16.94 9.84
CA THR A 292 58.63 17.86 8.72
C THR A 292 59.89 17.94 7.87
N THR A 293 59.72 17.98 6.55
CA THR A 293 60.82 18.16 5.60
C THR A 293 60.36 18.98 4.40
N GLN A 294 61.30 19.55 3.63
CA GLN A 294 60.97 20.29 2.42
C GLN A 294 61.15 19.41 1.19
N ALA A 295 60.20 19.47 0.28
CA ALA A 295 60.25 18.79 -1.01
C ALA A 295 59.78 19.73 -2.13
N VAL A 296 60.22 19.45 -3.36
CA VAL A 296 59.82 20.19 -4.55
C VAL A 296 58.76 19.40 -5.30
N ALA A 297 57.60 20.00 -5.54
CA ALA A 297 56.51 19.37 -6.27
C ALA A 297 56.91 19.02 -7.70
N GLN A 298 56.73 17.76 -8.09
CA GLN A 298 57.03 17.28 -9.45
C GLN A 298 55.81 17.33 -10.37
N GLU A 299 54.62 17.54 -9.81
CA GLU A 299 53.35 17.69 -10.53
C GLU A 299 52.44 18.71 -9.83
N ASN A 300 51.34 19.08 -10.49
CA ASN A 300 50.34 19.96 -9.92
C ASN A 300 49.38 19.15 -9.03
N GLY A 301 48.90 19.73 -7.93
CA GLY A 301 47.93 19.09 -7.05
C GLY A 301 46.90 20.04 -6.47
N ALA A 302 45.64 19.64 -6.52
CA ALA A 302 44.55 20.24 -5.75
C ALA A 302 44.48 19.61 -4.34
N VAL A 303 43.75 20.26 -3.43
CA VAL A 303 43.57 19.76 -2.06
C VAL A 303 42.98 18.34 -2.08
N GLY A 304 43.58 17.42 -1.33
CA GLY A 304 43.19 16.01 -1.26
C GLY A 304 43.81 15.11 -2.34
N GLU A 305 44.41 15.66 -3.40
CA GLU A 305 45.11 14.87 -4.42
C GLU A 305 46.47 14.39 -3.89
N THR A 306 46.92 13.21 -4.33
CA THR A 306 48.27 12.71 -4.03
C THR A 306 49.20 13.12 -5.16
N ILE A 307 50.28 13.82 -4.82
CA ILE A 307 51.28 14.30 -5.78
C ILE A 307 52.67 13.75 -5.50
N ARG A 308 53.46 13.58 -6.55
CA ARG A 308 54.87 13.25 -6.51
C ARG A 308 55.71 14.48 -6.19
N LEU A 309 56.64 14.29 -5.26
CA LEU A 309 57.51 15.31 -4.70
C LEU A 309 58.95 14.79 -4.73
N LEU A 310 59.92 15.67 -4.89
CA LEU A 310 61.34 15.35 -4.80
C LEU A 310 61.89 15.93 -3.50
N ASN A 311 62.38 15.09 -2.59
CA ASN A 311 62.98 15.55 -1.35
C ASN A 311 64.25 16.38 -1.62
N ALA A 312 64.32 17.59 -1.07
CA ALA A 312 65.42 18.50 -1.33
C ALA A 312 66.78 18.02 -0.77
N ARG A 313 66.78 17.21 0.30
CA ARG A 313 68.00 16.66 0.91
C ARG A 313 68.40 15.30 0.33
N SER A 314 67.46 14.35 0.31
CA SER A 314 67.78 12.96 -0.05
C SER A 314 67.69 12.69 -1.55
N ARG A 315 67.12 13.63 -2.33
CA ARG A 315 66.80 13.44 -3.76
C ARG A 315 65.91 12.21 -4.04
N MET A 316 65.17 11.73 -3.04
CA MET A 316 64.21 10.64 -3.21
C MET A 316 62.83 11.16 -3.61
N ASP A 317 62.13 10.37 -4.42
CA ASP A 317 60.73 10.61 -4.77
C ASP A 317 59.82 10.23 -3.59
N ILE A 318 58.85 11.10 -3.30
CA ILE A 318 57.88 10.98 -2.22
C ILE A 318 56.48 11.20 -2.81
N HIS A 319 55.52 10.39 -2.38
CA HIS A 319 54.09 10.61 -2.67
C HIS A 319 53.40 11.09 -1.41
N ALA A 320 52.73 12.24 -1.48
CA ALA A 320 52.02 12.82 -0.34
C ALA A 320 50.71 13.46 -0.80
N ARG A 321 49.70 13.44 0.06
CA ARG A 321 48.40 14.07 -0.15
C ARG A 321 48.48 15.57 0.12
N VAL A 322 47.95 16.38 -0.78
CA VAL A 322 47.93 17.85 -0.62
C VAL A 322 46.94 18.25 0.47
N VAL A 323 47.41 19.00 1.46
CA VAL A 323 46.58 19.54 2.54
C VAL A 323 46.16 20.97 2.21
N ASP A 324 47.10 21.80 1.78
CA ASP A 324 46.88 23.20 1.39
C ASP A 324 47.94 23.65 0.37
N GLY A 325 48.02 24.96 0.08
CA GLY A 325 48.94 25.51 -0.92
C GLY A 325 50.43 25.44 -0.58
N GLN A 326 50.80 25.01 0.63
CA GLN A 326 52.20 24.91 1.08
C GLN A 326 52.51 23.58 1.77
N THR A 327 51.49 22.80 2.14
CA THR A 327 51.62 21.63 3.00
C THR A 327 51.08 20.37 2.31
N VAL A 328 51.83 19.27 2.46
CA VAL A 328 51.45 17.94 1.98
C VAL A 328 51.71 16.92 3.09
N GLU A 329 50.89 15.88 3.19
CA GLU A 329 50.96 14.88 4.25
C GLU A 329 51.15 13.47 3.71
N ILE A 330 51.89 12.65 4.45
CA ILE A 330 52.02 11.21 4.18
C ILE A 330 51.21 10.49 5.25
N ALA A 331 50.11 9.85 4.84
CA ALA A 331 49.37 8.95 5.72
C ALA A 331 50.17 7.67 5.93
N TYR A 332 50.33 7.28 7.20
CA TYR A 332 50.93 6.02 7.65
C TYR A 332 49.84 5.06 8.10
#